data_AF-A0A950B6U4-F1
#
_entry.id   AF-A0A950B6U4-F1
#
_cell.length_a   1.000
_cell.length_b   1.000
_cell.length_c   1.000
_cell.angle_alpha   90.00
_cell.angle_beta   90.00
_cell.angle_gamma   90.00
#
_symmetry.space_group_name_H-M   'P 1'
#
loop_
_entity.id
_entity.type
_entity.pdbx_description
1 polymer ?
#
loop_
_entity_poly.entity_id
_entity_poly.type
_entity_poly.pdbx_seq_one_letter_code
_entity_poly.pdbx_strand_id
1 'polypeptide(L)'
;EIASSSSRMTDIIGVIDGIAFQTNILALNAAVEAARAGEQGRGFAVVASEVRALAQRSANAAKEIKELIDSSAGRVESGATLVHKTRTEIEEVVVHVEQVTALIAQISGATHEQRDGISQANHSINHLDAITQQNAALVQQNAAAAESLQTQTRQLDEAVSVFR
;
A
#
# COMPACT_ATOMS: atom_id res chain seq x y z
N GLU A 1 -15.46 18.52 7.55
CA GLU A 1 -15.81 19.90 7.15
C GLU A 1 -16.67 19.98 5.90
N ILE A 2 -16.25 19.47 4.73
CA ILE A 2 -17.02 19.60 3.47
C ILE A 2 -18.47 19.11 3.59
N ALA A 3 -18.70 17.92 4.17
CA ALA A 3 -20.06 17.39 4.38
C ALA A 3 -20.93 18.28 5.30
N SER A 4 -20.32 18.87 6.33
CA SER A 4 -21.01 19.80 7.23
C SER A 4 -21.39 21.10 6.52
N SER A 5 -20.48 21.63 5.69
CA SER A 5 -20.76 22.80 4.85
C SER A 5 -21.88 22.52 3.83
N SER A 6 -21.90 21.34 3.20
CA SER A 6 -22.98 20.94 2.29
C SER A 6 -24.33 20.87 2.99
N SER A 7 -24.41 20.27 4.18
CA SER A 7 -25.64 20.23 4.98
C SER A 7 -26.18 21.63 5.27
N ARG A 8 -25.29 22.54 5.67
CA ARG A 8 -25.67 23.93 5.94
C ARG A 8 -26.17 24.66 4.69
N MET A 9 -25.60 24.37 3.51
CA MET A 9 -26.11 24.90 2.25
C MET A 9 -27.51 24.36 1.94
N THR A 10 -27.77 23.07 2.15
CA THR A 10 -29.11 22.48 1.97
C THR A 10 -30.16 23.16 2.84
N ASP A 11 -29.84 23.49 4.09
CA ASP A 11 -30.74 24.22 4.99
C ASP A 11 -31.05 25.63 4.47
N ILE A 12 -30.03 26.36 4.01
CA ILE A 12 -30.18 27.72 3.46
C ILE A 12 -31.04 27.69 2.19
N ILE A 13 -30.81 26.72 1.30
CA ILE A 13 -31.60 26.56 0.07
C ILE A 13 -33.06 26.22 0.40
N GLY A 14 -33.31 25.45 1.46
CA GLY A 14 -34.66 25.21 1.97
C GLY A 14 -35.37 26.48 2.43
N VAL A 15 -34.65 27.39 3.10
CA VAL A 15 -35.19 28.71 3.48
C VAL A 15 -35.51 29.55 2.24
N ILE A 16 -34.64 29.54 1.22
CA ILE A 16 -34.86 30.28 -0.04
C ILE A 16 -36.09 29.76 -0.80
N ASP A 17 -36.28 28.45 -0.87
CA ASP A 17 -37.48 27.85 -1.46
C ASP A 17 -38.75 28.24 -0.67
N GLY A 18 -38.66 28.26 0.66
CA GLY A 18 -39.73 28.77 1.52
C GLY A 18 -40.09 30.24 1.25
N ILE A 19 -39.09 31.11 1.06
CA ILE A 19 -39.29 32.52 0.71
C ILE A 19 -39.94 32.65 -0.67
N ALA A 20 -39.48 31.87 -1.65
CA ALA A 20 -40.05 31.84 -2.99
C ALA A 20 -41.52 31.41 -2.96
N PHE A 21 -41.86 30.38 -2.18
CA PHE A 21 -43.24 29.94 -1.98
C PHE A 21 -44.11 31.03 -1.34
N GLN A 22 -43.65 31.67 -0.26
CA GLN A 22 -44.38 32.77 0.38
C GLN A 22 -44.60 33.95 -0.59
N THR A 23 -43.58 34.30 -1.38
CA THR A 23 -43.65 35.36 -2.40
C THR A 23 -44.68 35.03 -3.47
N ASN A 24 -44.76 33.76 -3.90
CA ASN A 24 -45.76 33.28 -4.86
C ASN A 24 -47.20 33.40 -4.30
N ILE A 25 -47.41 33.09 -3.01
CA ILE A 25 -48.72 33.27 -2.36
C ILE A 25 -49.09 34.75 -2.22
N LEU A 26 -48.14 35.62 -1.84
CA LEU A 26 -48.32 37.07 -1.78
C LEU A 26 -48.71 37.64 -3.14
N ALA A 27 -48.03 37.22 -4.21
CA ALA A 27 -48.32 37.63 -5.58
C ALA A 27 -49.71 37.17 -6.05
N LEU A 28 -50.12 35.95 -5.69
CA LEU A 28 -51.47 35.46 -5.97
C LEU A 28 -52.53 36.32 -5.28
N ASN A 29 -52.35 36.63 -3.99
CA ASN A 29 -53.28 37.49 -3.24
C ASN A 29 -53.35 38.90 -3.85
N ALA A 30 -52.22 39.47 -4.26
CA ALA A 30 -52.18 40.76 -4.94
C ALA A 30 -52.92 40.74 -6.28
N ALA A 31 -52.81 39.66 -7.05
CA ALA A 31 -53.55 39.49 -8.31
C ALA A 31 -55.07 39.42 -8.08
N VAL A 32 -55.51 38.76 -6.99
CA VAL A 32 -56.93 38.70 -6.60
C VAL A 32 -57.46 40.08 -6.22
N GLU A 33 -56.71 40.84 -5.41
CA GLU A 33 -57.14 42.19 -5.00
C GLU A 33 -57.13 43.17 -6.18
N ALA A 34 -56.17 43.03 -7.10
CA ALA A 34 -56.13 43.81 -8.34
C ALA A 34 -57.36 43.52 -9.23
N ALA A 35 -57.80 42.26 -9.33
CA ALA A 35 -59.02 41.90 -10.04
C ALA A 35 -60.27 42.51 -9.36
N ARG A 36 -60.29 42.58 -8.03
CA ARG A 36 -61.37 43.17 -7.24
C ARG A 36 -61.51 44.68 -7.44
N ALA A 37 -60.39 45.38 -7.66
CA ALA A 37 -60.34 46.82 -7.93
C ALA A 37 -60.74 47.20 -9.38
N GLY A 38 -61.00 46.22 -10.26
CA GLY A 38 -61.42 46.45 -11.65
C GLY A 38 -60.39 47.24 -12.46
N GLU A 39 -60.82 48.27 -13.18
CA GLU A 39 -59.95 49.10 -14.04
C GLU A 39 -58.81 49.79 -13.28
N GLN A 40 -59.03 50.15 -12.01
CA GLN A 40 -58.01 50.80 -11.17
C GLN A 40 -56.90 49.85 -10.74
N GLY A 41 -57.12 48.53 -10.82
CA GLY A 41 -56.17 47.49 -10.43
C GLY A 41 -55.27 47.00 -11.56
N ARG A 42 -55.44 47.46 -12.82
CA ARG A 42 -54.72 46.89 -13.98
C ARG A 42 -53.19 46.97 -13.84
N GLY A 43 -52.66 48.08 -13.34
CA GLY A 43 -51.22 48.21 -13.08
C GLY A 43 -50.70 47.25 -12.01
N PHE A 44 -51.47 47.06 -10.93
CA PHE A 44 -51.14 46.12 -9.86
C PHE A 44 -51.21 44.65 -10.32
N ALA A 45 -52.14 44.32 -11.22
CA ALA A 45 -52.25 42.97 -11.78
C ALA A 45 -51.00 42.55 -12.57
N VAL A 46 -50.41 43.48 -13.33
CA VAL A 46 -49.17 43.22 -14.08
C VAL A 46 -48.00 42.97 -13.13
N VAL A 47 -47.84 43.82 -12.12
CA VAL A 47 -46.78 43.65 -11.11
C VAL A 47 -46.95 42.33 -10.35
N ALA A 48 -48.17 41.97 -9.97
CA ALA A 48 -48.46 40.70 -9.31
C ALA A 48 -48.09 39.49 -10.18
N SER A 49 -48.36 39.54 -11.49
CA SER A 49 -47.94 38.49 -12.43
C SER A 49 -46.42 38.38 -12.54
N GLU A 50 -45.70 39.49 -12.60
CA GLU A 50 -44.24 39.50 -12.71
C GLU A 50 -43.57 38.98 -11.43
N VAL A 51 -44.06 39.40 -10.26
CA VAL A 51 -43.59 38.89 -8.95
C VAL A 51 -43.85 37.39 -8.83
N ARG A 52 -45.00 36.92 -9.32
CA ARG A 52 -45.32 35.48 -9.34
C ARG A 52 -44.37 34.70 -10.24
N ALA A 53 -44.08 35.21 -11.43
CA ALA A 53 -43.14 34.59 -12.36
C ALA A 53 -41.72 34.54 -11.76
N LEU A 54 -41.28 35.62 -11.10
CA LEU A 54 -39.98 35.66 -10.41
C LEU A 54 -39.91 34.66 -9.25
N ALA A 55 -40.97 34.55 -8.45
CA ALA A 55 -41.05 33.59 -7.35
C ALA A 55 -40.94 32.15 -7.86
N GLN A 56 -41.65 31.81 -8.94
CA GLN A 56 -41.56 30.48 -9.55
C GLN A 56 -40.15 30.19 -10.10
N ARG A 57 -39.51 31.18 -10.74
CA ARG A 57 -38.13 31.05 -11.21
C ARG A 57 -37.16 30.83 -10.05
N SER A 58 -37.34 31.53 -8.93
CA SER A 58 -36.52 31.37 -7.73
C SER A 58 -36.68 29.99 -7.11
N ALA A 59 -37.90 29.45 -7.03
CA ALA A 59 -38.16 28.10 -6.52
C ALA A 59 -37.49 27.03 -7.40
N ASN A 60 -37.60 27.17 -8.73
CA ASN A 60 -36.93 26.26 -9.67
C ASN A 60 -35.40 26.29 -9.50
N ALA A 61 -34.80 27.48 -9.40
CA ALA A 61 -33.37 27.62 -9.18
C ALA A 61 -32.92 27.04 -7.83
N ALA A 62 -33.70 27.25 -6.77
CA ALA A 62 -33.43 26.66 -5.45
C ALA A 62 -33.42 25.12 -5.54
N LYS A 63 -34.38 24.54 -6.27
CA LYS A 63 -34.43 23.09 -6.49
C LYS A 63 -33.20 22.57 -7.24
N GLU A 64 -32.81 23.21 -8.34
CA GLU A 64 -31.61 22.81 -9.09
C GLU A 64 -30.33 22.89 -8.25
N ILE A 65 -30.18 23.94 -7.44
CA ILE A 65 -29.04 24.08 -6.53
C ILE A 65 -29.04 22.95 -5.48
N LYS A 66 -30.22 22.61 -4.93
CA LYS A 66 -30.35 21.51 -3.97
C LYS A 66 -29.88 20.18 -4.57
N GLU A 67 -30.32 19.86 -5.78
CA GLU A 67 -29.90 18.63 -6.49
C GLU A 67 -28.39 18.58 -6.72
N LEU A 68 -27.76 19.72 -7.06
CA LEU A 68 -26.30 19.81 -7.21
C LEU A 68 -25.54 19.63 -5.89
N ILE A 69 -26.07 20.17 -4.79
CA ILE A 69 -25.47 20.00 -3.46
C ILE A 69 -25.58 18.54 -3.01
N ASP A 70 -26.75 17.91 -3.18
CA ASP A 70 -26.97 16.52 -2.79
C ASP A 70 -26.07 15.57 -3.60
N SER A 71 -25.94 15.81 -4.91
CA SER A 71 -25.00 15.09 -5.77
C SER A 71 -23.54 15.27 -5.32
N SER A 72 -23.15 16.52 -5.03
CA SER A 72 -21.82 16.85 -4.50
C SER A 72 -21.54 16.14 -3.17
N ALA A 73 -22.52 16.09 -2.26
CA ALA A 73 -22.41 15.42 -0.98
C ALA A 73 -22.19 13.91 -1.14
N GLY A 74 -22.96 13.25 -2.02
CA GLY A 74 -22.78 11.82 -2.30
C GLY A 74 -21.40 11.49 -2.91
N ARG A 75 -20.86 12.38 -3.76
CA ARG A 75 -19.50 12.23 -4.30
C ARG A 75 -18.43 12.36 -3.22
N VAL A 76 -18.61 13.30 -2.28
CA VAL A 76 -17.68 13.48 -1.15
C VAL A 76 -17.69 12.26 -0.24
N GLU A 77 -18.86 11.70 0.07
CA GLU A 77 -18.99 10.48 0.89
C GLU A 77 -18.35 9.25 0.22
N SER A 78 -18.60 9.08 -1.08
CA SER A 78 -17.96 8.02 -1.87
C SER A 78 -16.43 8.17 -1.89
N GLY A 79 -15.95 9.40 -2.05
CA GLY A 79 -14.53 9.73 -2.00
C GLY A 79 -13.91 9.46 -0.62
N ALA A 80 -14.62 9.80 0.45
CA ALA A 80 -14.17 9.53 1.82
C ALA A 80 -14.03 8.02 2.09
N THR A 81 -14.99 7.22 1.60
CA THR A 81 -14.95 5.75 1.68
C THR A 81 -13.75 5.19 0.93
N LEU A 82 -13.50 5.69 -0.29
CA LEU A 82 -12.35 5.26 -1.09
C LEU A 82 -11.03 5.59 -0.40
N VAL A 83 -10.88 6.81 0.12
CA VAL A 83 -9.69 7.23 0.88
C VAL A 83 -9.48 6.37 2.12
N HIS A 84 -10.56 6.00 2.83
CA HIS A 84 -10.46 5.11 3.99
C HIS A 84 -9.98 3.71 3.59
N LYS A 85 -10.49 3.15 2.49
CA LYS A 85 -9.99 1.89 1.95
C LYS A 85 -8.52 1.99 1.57
N THR A 86 -8.13 3.02 0.83
CA THR A 86 -6.72 3.26 0.44
C THR A 86 -5.82 3.39 1.67
N ARG A 87 -6.28 4.02 2.75
CA ARG A 87 -5.52 4.08 4.01
C ARG A 87 -5.23 2.67 4.55
N THR A 88 -6.24 1.81 4.60
CA THR A 88 -6.09 0.43 5.10
C THR A 88 -5.08 -0.36 4.25
N GLU A 89 -5.18 -0.23 2.93
CA GLU A 89 -4.23 -0.87 2.00
C GLU A 89 -2.79 -0.35 2.20
N ILE A 90 -2.61 0.95 2.46
CA ILE A 90 -1.30 1.52 2.76
C ILE A 90 -0.76 1.00 4.10
N GLU A 91 -1.60 0.87 5.12
CA GLU A 91 -1.22 0.28 6.42
C GLU A 91 -0.74 -1.17 6.23
N GLU A 92 -1.42 -1.97 5.40
CA GLU A 92 -0.98 -3.31 5.05
C GLU A 92 0.37 -3.31 4.32
N VAL A 93 0.59 -2.38 3.37
CA VAL A 93 1.88 -2.24 2.68
C VAL A 93 3.02 -1.94 3.66
N VAL A 94 2.80 -1.07 4.66
CA VAL A 94 3.80 -0.78 5.69
C VAL A 94 4.18 -2.04 6.47
N VAL A 95 3.19 -2.85 6.88
CA VAL A 95 3.44 -4.13 7.57
C VAL A 95 4.27 -5.08 6.71
N HIS A 96 3.97 -5.18 5.41
CA HIS A 96 4.76 -6.03 4.50
C HIS A 96 6.21 -5.54 4.35
N VAL A 97 6.42 -4.22 4.31
CA VAL A 97 7.78 -3.63 4.24
C VAL A 97 8.57 -3.94 5.52
N GLU A 98 7.94 -3.88 6.69
CA GLU A 98 8.56 -4.28 7.96
C GLU A 98 8.95 -5.76 7.95
N GLN A 99 8.08 -6.64 7.46
CA GLN A 99 8.38 -8.08 7.31
C GLN A 99 9.55 -8.35 6.37
N VAL A 100 9.59 -7.67 5.21
CA VAL A 100 10.72 -7.77 4.27
C VAL A 100 12.02 -7.30 4.91
N THR A 101 11.96 -6.22 5.69
CA THR A 101 13.13 -5.70 6.42
C THR A 101 13.64 -6.72 7.45
N ALA A 102 12.73 -7.36 8.19
CA ALA A 102 13.07 -8.42 9.13
C ALA A 102 13.68 -9.66 8.43
N LEU A 103 13.15 -10.05 7.26
CA LEU A 103 13.71 -11.13 6.46
C LEU A 103 15.13 -10.81 5.97
N ILE A 104 15.38 -9.59 5.52
CA ILE A 104 16.72 -9.15 5.10
C ILE A 104 17.70 -9.22 6.28
N ALA A 105 17.29 -8.82 7.48
CA ALA A 105 18.11 -8.94 8.68
C ALA A 105 18.45 -10.41 9.00
N GLN A 106 17.48 -11.33 8.88
CA GLN A 106 17.71 -12.77 9.05
C GLN A 106 18.66 -13.33 7.99
N ILE A 107 18.48 -12.96 6.71
CA ILE A 107 19.38 -13.37 5.61
C ILE A 107 20.80 -12.89 5.88
N SER A 108 20.97 -11.64 6.34
CA SER A 108 22.29 -11.11 6.67
C SER A 108 22.95 -11.90 7.81
N GLY A 109 22.19 -12.28 8.84
CA GLY A 109 22.69 -13.12 9.93
C GLY A 109 23.12 -14.50 9.43
N ALA A 110 22.23 -15.18 8.68
CA ALA A 110 22.53 -16.49 8.08
C ALA A 110 23.74 -16.45 7.13
N THR A 111 23.90 -15.37 6.38
CA THR A 111 25.06 -15.18 5.49
C THR A 111 26.36 -15.04 6.28
N HIS A 112 26.33 -14.40 7.45
CA HIS A 112 27.49 -14.31 8.34
C HIS A 112 27.88 -15.69 8.88
N GLU A 113 26.91 -16.45 9.39
CA GLU A 113 27.13 -17.82 9.87
C GLU A 113 27.66 -18.75 8.76
N GLN A 114 27.11 -18.65 7.55
CA GLN A 114 27.61 -19.41 6.40
C GLN A 114 29.06 -19.05 6.08
N ARG A 115 29.42 -17.77 6.12
CA ARG A 115 30.80 -17.32 5.88
C ARG A 115 31.77 -17.93 6.88
N ASP A 116 31.40 -17.93 8.16
CA ASP A 116 32.22 -18.50 9.23
C ASP A 116 32.33 -20.03 9.08
N GLY A 117 31.22 -20.71 8.73
CA GLY A 117 31.21 -22.14 8.42
C GLY A 117 32.11 -22.50 7.23
N ILE A 118 32.13 -21.68 6.18
CA ILE A 118 33.03 -21.85 5.03
C ILE A 118 34.48 -21.66 5.45
N SER A 119 34.78 -20.69 6.30
CA SER A 119 36.14 -20.49 6.83
C SER A 119 36.62 -21.72 7.61
N GLN A 120 35.76 -22.29 8.46
CA GLN A 120 36.08 -23.51 9.21
C GLN A 120 36.26 -24.74 8.29
N ALA A 121 35.42 -24.88 7.27
CA ALA A 121 35.59 -25.93 6.26
C ALA A 121 36.92 -25.79 5.52
N ASN A 122 37.32 -24.56 5.16
CA ASN A 122 38.60 -24.29 4.51
C ASN A 122 39.79 -24.71 5.39
N HIS A 123 39.78 -24.36 6.69
CA HIS A 123 40.79 -24.83 7.63
C HIS A 123 40.88 -26.36 7.71
N SER A 124 39.73 -27.03 7.74
CA SER A 124 39.67 -28.50 7.78
C SER A 124 40.23 -29.12 6.50
N ILE A 125 39.94 -28.54 5.33
CA ILE A 125 40.48 -28.99 4.04
C ILE A 125 42.00 -28.83 4.01
N ASN A 126 42.54 -27.69 4.45
CA ASN A 126 44.00 -27.49 4.51
C ASN A 126 44.68 -28.47 5.46
N HIS A 127 44.03 -28.81 6.58
CA HIS A 127 44.53 -29.83 7.51
C HIS A 127 44.54 -31.24 6.89
N LEU A 128 43.46 -31.61 6.19
CA LEU A 128 43.38 -32.89 5.47
C LEU A 128 44.41 -32.98 4.35
N ASP A 129 44.67 -31.88 3.63
CA ASP A 129 45.71 -31.82 2.61
C ASP A 129 47.09 -32.06 3.23
N ALA A 130 47.41 -31.42 4.35
CA ALA A 130 48.65 -31.63 5.08
C ALA A 130 48.85 -33.10 5.52
N ILE A 131 47.81 -33.74 6.06
CA ILE A 131 47.84 -35.16 6.42
C ILE A 131 48.01 -36.04 5.19
N THR A 132 47.35 -35.70 4.08
CA THR A 132 47.45 -36.45 2.82
C THR A 132 48.87 -36.40 2.26
N GLN A 133 49.52 -35.23 2.29
CA GLN A 133 50.93 -35.05 1.92
C GLN A 133 51.86 -35.84 2.87
N GLN A 134 51.61 -35.80 4.17
CA GLN A 134 52.37 -36.59 5.14
C GLN A 134 52.23 -38.09 4.88
N ASN A 135 51.03 -38.58 4.59
CA ASN A 135 50.79 -39.98 4.25
C ASN A 135 51.53 -40.38 2.97
N ALA A 136 51.55 -39.53 1.95
CA ALA A 136 52.33 -39.77 0.74
C ALA A 136 53.84 -39.89 1.05
N ALA A 137 54.38 -38.99 1.88
CA ALA A 137 55.78 -39.05 2.33
C ALA A 137 56.09 -40.32 3.14
N LEU A 138 55.21 -40.71 4.06
CA LEU A 138 55.34 -41.94 4.84
C LEU A 138 55.31 -43.19 3.93
N VAL A 139 54.44 -43.21 2.92
CA VAL A 139 54.41 -44.31 1.94
C VAL A 139 55.73 -44.39 1.17
N GLN A 140 56.31 -43.26 0.75
CA GLN A 140 57.63 -43.24 0.11
C GLN A 140 58.74 -43.76 1.03
N GLN A 141 58.74 -43.34 2.30
CA GLN A 141 59.70 -43.83 3.30
C GLN A 141 59.55 -45.33 3.53
N ASN A 142 58.32 -45.83 3.65
CA ASN A 142 58.05 -47.25 3.83
C ASN A 142 58.47 -48.08 2.62
N ALA A 143 58.27 -47.57 1.40
CA ALA A 143 58.73 -48.24 0.18
C ALA A 143 60.27 -48.35 0.16
N ALA A 144 60.99 -47.27 0.51
CA ALA A 144 62.44 -47.28 0.61
C ALA A 144 62.97 -48.23 1.71
N ALA A 145 62.30 -48.27 2.87
CA ALA A 145 62.62 -49.20 3.94
C ALA A 145 62.39 -50.66 3.51
N ALA A 146 61.31 -50.95 2.78
CA ALA A 146 61.04 -52.27 2.24
C ALA A 146 62.11 -52.71 1.21
N GLU A 147 62.55 -51.81 0.34
CA GLU A 147 63.63 -52.07 -0.63
C GLU A 147 64.98 -52.34 0.07
N SER A 148 65.29 -51.58 1.13
CA SER A 148 66.48 -51.80 1.96
C SER A 148 66.44 -53.16 2.66
N LEU A 149 65.31 -53.52 3.27
CA LEU A 149 65.09 -54.83 3.90
C LEU A 149 65.21 -55.97 2.88
N GLN A 150 64.66 -55.81 1.68
CA GLN A 150 64.80 -56.79 0.60
C GLN A 150 66.27 -56.99 0.20
N THR A 151 67.03 -55.89 0.07
CA THR A 151 68.46 -55.94 -0.25
C THR A 151 69.25 -56.66 0.84
N GLN A 152 68.99 -56.34 2.11
CA GLN A 152 69.68 -56.95 3.24
C GLN A 152 69.34 -58.43 3.41
N THR A 153 68.10 -58.82 3.13
CA THR A 153 67.68 -60.23 3.09
C THR A 153 68.41 -61.00 1.99
N ARG A 154 68.57 -60.40 0.80
CA ARG A 154 69.35 -61.02 -0.30
C ARG A 154 70.82 -61.21 0.06
N GLN A 155 71.43 -60.22 0.71
CA GLN A 155 72.81 -60.33 1.20
C GLN A 155 72.99 -61.44 2.23
N LEU A 156 72.03 -61.60 3.15
CA LEU A 156 72.02 -62.69 4.12
C LEU A 156 71.88 -64.06 3.45
N ASP A 157 70.99 -64.19 2.46
CA ASP A 157 70.82 -65.43 1.69
C ASP A 157 72.10 -65.81 0.92
N GLU A 158 72.73 -64.84 0.25
CA GLU A 158 74.03 -65.01 -0.41
C GLU A 158 75.12 -65.45 0.59
N ALA A 159 75.19 -64.84 1.77
CA ALA A 159 76.16 -65.20 2.80
C ALA A 159 75.96 -66.63 3.35
N VAL A 160 74.71 -67.05 3.55
CA VAL A 160 74.38 -68.42 4.01
C VAL A 160 74.64 -69.46 2.91
N SER A 161 74.47 -69.09 1.63
CA SER A 161 74.71 -70.00 0.50
C SER A 161 76.17 -70.49 0.40
N VAL A 162 77.15 -69.72 0.90
CA VAL A 162 78.57 -70.11 0.95
C VAL A 162 78.81 -71.28 1.91
N PHE A 163 77.93 -71.49 2.89
CA PHE A 163 78.04 -72.55 3.89
C PHE A 163 77.21 -73.80 3.56
N ARG A 164 76.51 -73.82 2.42
CA ARG A 164 75.81 -74.99 1.89
C ARG A 164 76.67 -75.69 0.83
#